data_AF-A0A183SP02-F1
#
_entry.id   AF-A0A183SP02-F1
#
_cell.length_a   1.000
_cell.length_b   1.000
_cell.length_c   1.000
_cell.angle_alpha   90.00
_cell.angle_beta   90.00
_cell.angle_gamma   90.00
#
_symmetry.space_group_name_H-M   'P 1'
#
loop_
_entity.id
_entity.type
_entity.pdbx_description
1 polymer ?
#
loop_
_entity_poly.entity_id
_entity_poly.type
_entity_poly.pdbx_seq_one_letter_code
_entity_poly.pdbx_strand_id
1 'polypeptide(L)'
;MAPIMGTPGFTKSGDVEEPSLSDSQSTGQPLDTQHIHWADGMIADIVLKDIQDVGRAKKLASFEIPRKLVLDADPWTPESGLVTEALKIKRHNMRPKFLKDIEEMYGIQKRA
;
A
#
# COMPACT_ATOMS: atom_id res chain seq x y z
N MET A 1 61.73 15.16 29.47
CA MET A 1 62.22 16.05 28.40
C MET A 1 62.29 15.22 27.12
N ALA A 2 61.47 15.52 26.11
CA ALA A 2 61.44 14.78 24.83
C ALA A 2 62.53 15.31 23.87
N PRO A 3 62.97 14.54 22.84
CA PRO A 3 62.31 14.68 21.53
C PRO A 3 62.27 13.42 20.62
N ILE A 4 61.44 13.59 19.59
CA ILE A 4 61.08 12.83 18.37
C ILE A 4 62.21 12.11 17.59
N MET A 5 61.81 11.13 16.76
CA MET A 5 62.37 10.62 15.47
C MET A 5 62.37 9.08 15.42
N GLY A 6 61.88 8.33 14.43
CA GLY A 6 61.13 8.57 13.21
C GLY A 6 60.68 7.19 12.69
N THR A 7 59.51 7.07 12.07
CA THR A 7 59.03 5.81 11.47
C THR A 7 59.64 5.64 10.08
N PRO A 8 60.27 4.49 9.74
CA PRO A 8 60.69 4.25 8.37
C PRO A 8 59.48 3.87 7.52
N GLY A 9 59.29 4.59 6.41
CA GLY A 9 58.29 4.28 5.40
C GLY A 9 58.66 3.02 4.62
N PHE A 10 57.63 2.24 4.27
CA PHE A 10 57.72 1.26 3.19
C PHE A 10 56.94 1.78 1.98
N THR A 11 57.63 1.80 0.86
CA THR A 11 57.25 2.41 -0.41
C THR A 11 56.34 1.49 -1.24
N LYS A 12 55.22 2.08 -1.69
CA LYS A 12 54.47 1.90 -2.95
C LYS A 12 54.71 0.62 -3.78
N SER A 13 53.63 -0.10 -4.09
CA SER A 13 53.35 -0.65 -5.44
C SER A 13 51.94 -1.21 -5.52
N GLY A 14 51.17 -0.75 -6.51
CA GLY A 14 49.86 -1.30 -6.83
C GLY A 14 48.84 -0.20 -7.11
N ASP A 15 49.02 0.52 -8.21
CA ASP A 15 47.93 1.18 -8.90
C ASP A 15 46.93 0.08 -9.34
N VAL A 16 45.96 -0.21 -8.48
CA VAL A 16 44.65 -0.69 -8.93
C VAL A 16 43.73 0.51 -8.83
N GLU A 17 43.47 1.09 -9.99
CA GLU A 17 42.41 2.07 -10.16
C GLU A 17 41.10 1.35 -9.77
N GLU A 18 40.70 1.51 -8.51
CA GLU A 18 39.37 1.18 -8.06
C GLU A 18 38.46 2.17 -8.78
N PRO A 19 37.61 1.75 -9.74
CA PRO A 19 36.67 2.67 -10.34
C PRO A 19 35.79 3.13 -9.20
N SER A 20 35.93 4.40 -8.84
CA SER A 20 35.12 5.08 -7.85
C SER A 20 33.66 4.76 -8.14
N LEU A 21 33.09 3.81 -7.39
CA LEU A 21 31.67 3.60 -7.34
C LEU A 21 31.15 4.82 -6.58
N SER A 22 30.89 5.90 -7.32
CA SER A 22 30.18 7.03 -6.75
C SER A 22 28.87 6.47 -6.25
N ASP A 23 28.73 6.47 -4.91
CA ASP A 23 27.48 6.24 -4.22
C ASP A 23 26.47 7.22 -4.79
N SER A 24 25.80 6.77 -5.85
CA SER A 24 24.63 7.42 -6.39
C SER A 24 23.64 7.34 -5.25
N GLN A 25 23.41 8.49 -4.62
CA GLN A 25 22.28 8.71 -3.75
C GLN A 25 21.05 8.32 -4.56
N SER A 26 20.62 7.06 -4.38
CA SER A 26 19.31 6.58 -4.75
C SER A 26 18.37 7.37 -3.86
N THR A 27 18.04 8.55 -4.34
CA THR A 27 16.96 9.36 -3.81
C THR A 27 15.75 8.50 -4.04
N GLY A 28 15.32 7.80 -2.99
CA GLY A 28 14.11 7.00 -2.99
C GLY A 28 12.95 7.92 -3.31
N GLN A 29 12.68 8.08 -4.60
CA GLN A 29 11.49 8.73 -5.06
C GLN A 29 10.36 7.85 -4.50
N PRO A 30 9.45 8.41 -3.68
CA PRO A 30 8.21 7.69 -3.41
C PRO A 30 7.61 7.43 -4.79
N LEU A 31 7.42 6.15 -5.11
CA LEU A 31 6.62 5.78 -6.27
C LEU A 31 5.29 6.50 -6.07
N ASP A 32 5.06 7.51 -6.88
CA ASP A 32 3.90 8.39 -6.76
C ASP A 32 2.69 7.53 -7.13
N THR A 33 2.11 6.86 -6.14
CA THR A 33 0.84 6.11 -6.25
C THR A 33 -0.32 7.07 -6.58
N GLN A 34 -0.06 8.37 -6.57
CA GLN A 34 -1.00 9.41 -6.96
C GLN A 34 -1.07 9.54 -8.49
N HIS A 35 -1.74 8.59 -9.13
CA HIS A 35 -2.62 8.82 -10.30
C HIS A 35 -3.04 7.47 -10.90
N ILE A 36 -3.74 6.67 -10.10
CA ILE A 36 -4.65 5.66 -10.63
C ILE A 36 -6.06 6.23 -10.45
N HIS A 37 -6.37 7.28 -11.20
CA HIS A 37 -7.74 7.77 -11.38
C HIS A 37 -8.27 7.15 -12.68
N TRP A 38 -8.57 5.85 -12.68
CA TRP A 38 -9.13 5.21 -13.87
C TRP A 38 -10.38 4.42 -13.51
N ALA A 39 -11.52 4.95 -13.94
CA ALA A 39 -12.74 4.20 -14.15
C ALA A 39 -13.29 3.42 -12.93
N ASP A 40 -13.29 4.03 -11.73
CA ASP A 40 -13.86 3.43 -10.51
C ASP A 40 -15.24 2.79 -10.75
N GLY A 41 -16.10 3.44 -11.54
CA GLY A 41 -17.41 2.89 -11.90
C GLY A 41 -17.32 1.60 -12.74
N MET A 42 -16.51 1.58 -13.81
CA MET A 42 -16.42 0.40 -14.67
C MET A 42 -15.78 -0.79 -13.95
N ILE A 43 -14.75 -0.55 -13.13
CA ILE A 43 -14.08 -1.61 -12.39
C ILE A 43 -14.92 -2.10 -11.23
N ALA A 44 -15.60 -1.20 -10.50
CA ALA A 44 -16.57 -1.61 -9.49
C ALA A 44 -17.67 -2.48 -10.10
N ASP A 45 -18.18 -2.15 -11.29
CA ASP A 45 -19.22 -2.96 -11.97
C ASP A 45 -18.72 -4.35 -12.37
N ILE A 46 -17.50 -4.45 -12.90
CA ILE A 46 -16.89 -5.74 -13.27
C ILE A 46 -16.69 -6.60 -12.01
N VAL A 47 -16.08 -6.05 -10.96
CA VAL A 47 -15.82 -6.77 -9.71
C VAL A 47 -17.14 -7.17 -9.03
N LEU A 48 -18.13 -6.28 -9.02
CA LEU A 48 -19.45 -6.58 -8.48
C LEU A 48 -20.10 -7.74 -9.22
N LYS A 49 -20.04 -7.75 -10.55
CA LYS A 49 -20.57 -8.85 -11.37
C LYS A 49 -19.90 -10.18 -11.01
N ASP A 50 -18.58 -10.21 -10.92
CA ASP A 50 -17.83 -11.42 -10.56
C ASP A 50 -18.21 -11.95 -9.18
N ILE A 51 -18.31 -11.08 -8.17
CA ILE A 51 -18.74 -11.45 -6.81
C ILE A 51 -20.16 -12.05 -6.84
N GLN A 52 -21.07 -11.44 -7.61
CA GLN A 52 -22.43 -11.94 -7.75
C GLN A 52 -22.50 -13.27 -8.48
N ASP A 53 -21.68 -13.49 -9.52
CA ASP A 53 -21.57 -14.76 -10.23
C ASP A 53 -21.09 -15.86 -9.29
N VAL A 54 -20.07 -15.61 -8.47
CA VAL A 54 -19.60 -16.55 -7.44
C VAL A 54 -20.71 -16.86 -6.42
N GLY A 55 -21.45 -15.83 -5.96
CA GLY A 55 -22.55 -16.01 -5.01
C GLY A 55 -23.69 -16.87 -5.58
N ARG A 56 -24.09 -16.61 -6.84
CA ARG A 56 -25.09 -17.42 -7.56
C ARG A 56 -24.63 -18.86 -7.76
N ALA A 57 -23.39 -19.06 -8.21
CA ALA A 57 -22.82 -20.39 -8.42
C ALA A 57 -22.78 -21.22 -7.13
N LYS A 58 -22.51 -20.57 -5.99
CA LYS A 58 -22.53 -21.18 -4.66
C LYS A 58 -23.93 -21.30 -4.03
N LYS A 59 -24.99 -20.89 -4.75
CA LYS A 59 -26.39 -20.94 -4.29
C LYS A 59 -26.62 -20.17 -2.98
N LEU A 60 -25.92 -19.06 -2.79
CA LEU A 60 -26.16 -18.17 -1.65
C LEU A 60 -27.56 -17.53 -1.76
N ALA A 61 -28.16 -17.22 -0.61
CA ALA A 61 -29.42 -16.50 -0.61
C ALA A 61 -29.25 -15.09 -1.18
N SER A 62 -30.32 -14.54 -1.76
CA SER A 62 -30.26 -13.24 -2.45
C SER A 62 -29.89 -12.08 -1.53
N PHE A 63 -30.09 -12.20 -0.21
CA PHE A 63 -29.70 -11.21 0.79
C PHE A 63 -28.24 -11.33 1.24
N GLU A 64 -27.56 -12.44 0.92
CA GLU A 64 -26.13 -12.64 1.20
C GLU A 64 -25.25 -12.09 0.08
N ILE A 65 -25.81 -11.84 -1.11
CA ILE A 65 -25.10 -11.36 -2.29
C ILE A 65 -25.08 -9.81 -2.31
N PRO A 66 -23.90 -9.17 -2.38
CA PRO A 66 -23.78 -7.72 -2.45
C PRO A 66 -24.48 -7.08 -3.68
N ARG A 67 -25.10 -5.92 -3.46
CA ARG A 67 -25.79 -5.13 -4.50
C ARG A 67 -25.04 -3.90 -4.97
N LYS A 68 -24.12 -3.39 -4.15
CA LYS A 68 -23.25 -2.24 -4.43
C LYS A 68 -21.89 -2.51 -3.79
N LEU A 69 -20.85 -1.89 -4.32
CA LEU A 69 -19.47 -2.03 -3.89
C LEU A 69 -18.77 -0.68 -4.02
N VAL A 70 -17.82 -0.42 -3.12
CA VAL A 70 -16.83 0.67 -3.24
C VAL A 70 -15.46 0.02 -3.20
N LEU A 71 -14.56 0.51 -4.05
CA LEU A 71 -13.17 0.06 -4.11
C LEU A 71 -12.30 1.07 -3.37
N ASP A 72 -11.44 0.55 -2.50
CA ASP A 72 -10.44 1.33 -1.78
C ASP A 72 -9.09 1.08 -2.48
N ALA A 73 -8.47 2.14 -3.00
CA ALA A 73 -7.17 2.03 -3.67
C ALA A 73 -6.02 1.79 -2.66
N ASP A 74 -6.22 2.22 -1.41
CA ASP A 74 -5.22 2.07 -0.36
C ASP A 74 -5.20 0.64 0.19
N PRO A 75 -4.02 -0.01 0.23
CA PRO A 75 -3.91 -1.36 0.77
C PRO A 75 -4.24 -1.41 2.27
N TRP A 76 -4.91 -2.49 2.70
CA TRP A 76 -5.17 -2.73 4.11
C TRP A 76 -3.98 -3.43 4.76
N THR A 77 -3.16 -2.66 5.47
CA THR A 77 -1.98 -3.16 6.18
C THR A 77 -2.19 -3.15 7.70
N PRO A 78 -1.39 -3.90 8.47
CA PRO A 78 -1.45 -3.87 9.93
C PRO A 78 -1.19 -2.46 10.51
N GLU A 79 -0.32 -1.68 9.86
CA GLU A 79 0.11 -0.33 10.24
C GLU A 79 -1.01 0.69 10.05
N SER A 80 -1.85 0.54 9.01
CA SER A 80 -3.06 1.37 8.85
C SER A 80 -4.15 1.03 9.87
N GLY A 81 -3.97 -0.06 10.63
CA GLY A 81 -4.88 -0.48 11.69
C GLY A 81 -6.18 -1.11 11.20
N LEU A 82 -6.34 -1.34 9.89
CA LEU A 82 -7.57 -1.94 9.32
C LEU A 82 -7.59 -3.47 9.44
N VAL A 83 -6.41 -4.08 9.53
CA VAL A 83 -6.22 -5.51 9.70
C VAL A 83 -5.28 -5.83 10.87
N THR A 84 -5.31 -7.08 11.33
CA THR A 84 -4.28 -7.62 12.23
C THR A 84 -3.02 -7.97 11.43
N GLU A 85 -1.92 -8.29 12.11
CA GLU A 85 -0.69 -8.81 11.49
C GLU A 85 -0.95 -10.07 10.65
N ALA A 86 -1.98 -10.86 11.01
CA ALA A 86 -2.43 -12.02 10.26
C ALA A 86 -3.44 -11.67 9.13
N LEU A 87 -3.54 -10.40 8.74
CA LEU A 87 -4.46 -9.86 7.72
C LEU A 87 -5.94 -10.15 7.98
N LYS A 88 -6.33 -10.34 9.24
CA LYS A 88 -7.75 -10.44 9.63
C LYS A 88 -8.34 -9.05 9.78
N ILE A 89 -9.53 -8.85 9.23
CA ILE A 89 -10.25 -7.57 9.28
C ILE A 89 -10.56 -7.15 10.72
N LYS A 90 -10.15 -5.94 11.10
CA LYS A 90 -10.53 -5.29 12.37
C LYS A 90 -11.85 -4.53 12.17
N ARG A 91 -12.99 -5.22 12.32
CA ARG A 91 -14.34 -4.67 12.10
C ARG A 91 -14.61 -3.34 12.82
N HIS A 92 -14.07 -3.18 14.03
CA HIS A 92 -14.19 -1.95 14.81
C HIS A 92 -13.62 -0.73 14.05
N ASN A 93 -12.53 -0.90 13.32
CA ASN A 93 -11.83 0.17 12.60
C ASN A 93 -12.35 0.34 11.17
N MET A 94 -12.85 -0.73 10.55
CA MET A 94 -13.44 -0.68 9.21
C MET A 94 -14.70 0.20 9.17
N ARG A 95 -15.57 0.04 10.18
CA ARG A 95 -16.84 0.78 10.22
C ARG A 95 -16.62 2.29 10.12
N PRO A 96 -15.84 2.96 10.99
CA PRO A 96 -15.64 4.41 10.90
C PRO A 96 -14.92 4.85 9.62
N LYS A 97 -13.98 4.04 9.07
CA LYS A 97 -13.29 4.39 7.81
C LYS A 97 -14.28 4.50 6.64
N PHE A 98 -15.16 3.52 6.47
CA PHE A 98 -16.04 3.41 5.30
C PHE A 98 -17.49 3.82 5.55
N LEU A 99 -17.82 4.35 6.74
CA LEU A 99 -19.20 4.67 7.11
C LEU A 99 -19.84 5.63 6.11
N LYS A 100 -19.10 6.67 5.71
CA LYS A 100 -19.58 7.69 4.78
C LYS A 100 -19.94 7.09 3.42
N ASP A 101 -19.07 6.28 2.86
CA ASP A 101 -19.29 5.64 1.55
C ASP A 101 -20.46 4.65 1.61
N ILE A 102 -20.60 3.94 2.73
CA ILE A 102 -21.74 3.06 2.98
C ILE A 102 -23.05 3.87 3.05
N GLU A 103 -23.09 4.96 3.81
CA GLU A 103 -24.27 5.82 3.93
C GLU A 103 -24.67 6.41 2.56
N GLU A 104 -23.70 6.85 1.76
CA GLU A 104 -23.92 7.32 0.40
C GLU A 104 -24.48 6.22 -0.52
N MET A 105 -23.90 5.01 -0.47
CA MET A 105 -24.41 3.85 -1.22
C MET A 105 -25.87 3.52 -0.90
N TYR A 106 -26.28 3.63 0.37
CA TYR A 106 -27.67 3.38 0.78
C TYR A 106 -28.58 4.60 0.61
N GLY A 107 -28.06 5.76 0.20
CA GLY A 107 -28.84 6.99 0.08
C GLY A 107 -29.29 7.55 1.43
N ILE A 108 -28.60 7.20 2.52
CA ILE A 108 -28.87 7.66 3.88
C ILE A 108 -28.22 9.05 4.02
N GLN A 109 -28.79 10.05 3.36
CA GLN A 109 -28.34 11.44 3.49
C GLN A 109 -28.94 12.06 4.74
N LYS A 110 -28.11 12.56 5.66
CA LYS A 110 -28.59 13.40 6.77
C LYS A 110 -29.06 14.71 6.19
N ARG A 111 -30.39 14.92 6.13
CA ARG A 111 -30.95 16.25 5.85
C ARG A 111 -30.56 17.19 7.00
N ALA A 112 -29.92 18.30 6.65
CA ALA A 112 -29.64 19.41 7.56
C ALA A 112 -30.92 20.19 7.90
#